data_AF-A0A355SDA1-F1
#
_entry.id   AF-A0A355SDA1-F1
#
_cell.length_a   1.000
_cell.length_b   1.000
_cell.length_c   1.000
_cell.angle_alpha   90.00
_cell.angle_beta   90.00
_cell.angle_gamma   90.00
#
_symmetry.space_group_name_H-M   'P 1'
#
loop_
_entity.id
_entity.type
_entity.pdbx_description
1 polymer ?
#
loop_
_entity_poly.entity_id
_entity_poly.type
_entity_poly.pdbx_seq_one_letter_code
_entity_poly.pdbx_strand_id
1 'polypeptide(L)'
;SGKMKVSYHAPEDARIQLAIMDDSESRLRDTHALTGSYQIDKTIDNWQDGPIDEWVGKTVQVQFQLHGDAEIFGFAFDDVSTPGSDTASIGPSDDRFVLPPRHNYVMAQNPPFVKSVENTEPFAAGENQAKEMGTGYQLQDLNRPGHVLTSKLSLPGKEMKISCDTGSGSVTVSLFDESGTLLNSSKPLRGGLKTRQIVRWPNGFTLNDHVSKPVTLRFELTADAQVYGLHFDKVFWE
;
A
#
# COMPACT_ATOMS: atom_id res chain seq x y z
N SER A 1 -20.27 -8.33 -19.06
CA SER A 1 -19.69 -8.98 -20.26
C SER A 1 -18.91 -10.21 -19.83
N GLY A 2 -18.83 -11.25 -20.67
CA GLY A 2 -18.00 -12.45 -20.43
C GLY A 2 -16.53 -12.28 -20.86
N LYS A 3 -16.16 -11.09 -21.36
CA LYS A 3 -14.78 -10.80 -21.77
C LYS A 3 -14.07 -10.03 -20.66
N MET A 4 -13.13 -10.69 -20.00
CA MET A 4 -12.30 -10.10 -18.96
C MET A 4 -10.97 -9.63 -19.54
N LYS A 5 -10.45 -8.52 -19.04
CA LYS A 5 -9.11 -7.99 -19.32
C LYS A 5 -8.34 -7.86 -18.03
N VAL A 6 -7.05 -8.19 -18.06
CA VAL A 6 -6.16 -8.06 -16.92
C VAL A 6 -4.88 -7.36 -17.37
N SER A 7 -4.42 -6.41 -16.58
CA SER A 7 -3.10 -5.80 -16.72
C SER A 7 -2.17 -6.42 -15.69
N TYR A 8 -1.06 -7.04 -16.10
CA TYR A 8 -0.18 -7.82 -15.23
C TYR A 8 1.29 -7.88 -15.69
N HIS A 9 2.17 -8.31 -14.80
CA HIS A 9 3.57 -8.64 -15.09
C HIS A 9 3.91 -9.99 -14.46
N ALA A 10 4.33 -10.97 -15.26
CA ALA A 10 4.68 -12.32 -14.82
C ALA A 10 5.88 -12.85 -15.64
N PRO A 11 7.12 -12.41 -15.33
CA PRO A 11 8.33 -12.72 -16.09
C PRO A 11 8.86 -14.13 -15.76
N GLU A 12 9.61 -14.72 -16.70
CA GLU A 12 10.38 -15.99 -16.61
C GLU A 12 9.75 -17.12 -15.76
N ASP A 13 9.94 -17.10 -14.43
CA ASP A 13 9.46 -18.14 -13.49
C ASP A 13 8.16 -17.78 -12.77
N ALA A 14 7.65 -16.56 -12.97
CA ALA A 14 6.42 -16.07 -12.39
C ALA A 14 5.20 -16.49 -13.21
N ARG A 15 4.08 -16.70 -12.52
CA ARG A 15 2.79 -16.99 -13.16
C ARG A 15 1.63 -16.50 -12.32
N ILE A 16 0.54 -16.18 -13.01
CA ILE A 16 -0.73 -15.83 -12.38
C ILE A 16 -1.76 -16.87 -12.80
N GLN A 17 -2.48 -17.43 -11.84
CA GLN A 17 -3.70 -18.19 -12.08
C GLN A 17 -4.88 -17.38 -11.61
N LEU A 18 -5.87 -17.21 -12.47
CA LEU A 18 -7.08 -16.48 -12.16
C LEU A 18 -8.22 -17.46 -12.01
N ALA A 19 -9.02 -17.31 -10.97
CA ALA A 19 -10.21 -18.11 -10.73
C ALA A 19 -11.45 -17.23 -10.53
N ILE A 20 -12.57 -17.67 -11.10
CA ILE A 20 -13.91 -17.19 -10.77
C ILE A 20 -14.52 -18.18 -9.78
N MET A 21 -15.10 -17.65 -8.71
CA MET A 21 -15.75 -18.41 -7.64
C MET A 21 -17.18 -17.90 -7.45
N ASP A 22 -18.04 -18.73 -6.88
CA ASP A 22 -19.36 -18.29 -6.43
C ASP A 22 -19.29 -17.58 -5.07
N ASP A 23 -20.44 -17.16 -4.57
CA ASP A 23 -20.57 -16.46 -3.28
C ASP A 23 -20.17 -17.32 -2.08
N SER A 24 -20.06 -18.65 -2.24
CA SER A 24 -19.60 -19.60 -1.22
C SER A 24 -18.10 -19.90 -1.31
N GLU A 25 -17.36 -19.16 -2.15
CA GLU A 25 -15.95 -19.39 -2.48
C GLU A 25 -15.70 -20.73 -3.19
N SER A 26 -16.75 -21.35 -3.75
CA SER A 26 -16.58 -22.57 -4.54
C SER A 26 -16.07 -22.21 -5.93
N ARG A 27 -15.03 -22.92 -6.40
CA ARG A 27 -14.46 -22.75 -7.74
C ARG A 27 -15.53 -22.94 -8.82
N LEU A 28 -15.69 -21.93 -9.68
CA LEU A 28 -16.51 -22.01 -10.90
C LEU A 28 -15.64 -22.27 -12.14
N ARG A 29 -14.58 -21.49 -12.32
CA ARG A 29 -13.68 -21.55 -13.48
C ARG A 29 -12.30 -21.03 -13.13
N ASP A 30 -11.27 -21.50 -13.80
CA ASP A 30 -9.93 -20.93 -13.72
C ASP A 30 -9.27 -20.83 -15.09
N THR A 31 -8.25 -19.98 -15.17
CA THR A 31 -7.43 -19.81 -16.37
C THR A 31 -6.30 -20.83 -16.38
N HIS A 32 -5.75 -21.10 -17.55
CA HIS A 32 -4.36 -21.54 -17.61
C HIS A 32 -3.44 -20.44 -17.04
N ALA A 33 -2.22 -20.82 -16.65
CA ALA A 33 -1.23 -19.89 -16.13
C ALA A 33 -1.00 -18.73 -17.12
N LEU A 34 -1.17 -17.51 -16.62
CA LEU A 34 -0.83 -16.28 -17.32
C LEU A 34 0.65 -15.98 -17.07
N THR A 35 1.39 -15.79 -18.14
CA THR A 35 2.81 -15.41 -18.13
C THR A 35 3.03 -14.24 -19.07
N GLY A 36 4.19 -13.60 -18.96
CA GLY A 36 4.60 -12.47 -19.79
C GLY A 36 4.77 -11.17 -19.00
N SER A 37 5.74 -10.37 -19.42
CA SER A 37 6.08 -9.10 -18.77
C SER A 37 5.17 -7.97 -19.26
N TYR A 38 4.67 -7.15 -18.33
CA TYR A 38 3.96 -5.89 -18.59
C TYR A 38 2.85 -5.99 -19.66
N GLN A 39 2.01 -7.01 -19.52
CA GLN A 39 0.81 -7.17 -20.33
C GLN A 39 -0.24 -6.16 -19.87
N ILE A 40 -0.69 -5.29 -20.77
CA ILE A 40 -1.70 -4.26 -20.47
C ILE A 40 -3.01 -4.61 -21.16
N ASP A 41 -4.11 -4.55 -20.40
CA ASP A 41 -5.47 -4.84 -20.84
C ASP A 41 -5.59 -6.14 -21.65
N LYS A 42 -4.81 -7.15 -21.23
CA LYS A 42 -4.76 -8.45 -21.89
C LYS A 42 -6.09 -9.14 -21.71
N THR A 43 -6.78 -9.38 -22.82
CA THR A 43 -7.98 -10.21 -22.83
C THR A 43 -7.65 -11.61 -22.34
N ILE A 44 -8.45 -12.09 -21.39
CA ILE A 44 -8.38 -13.43 -20.83
C ILE A 44 -9.36 -14.33 -21.59
N ASP A 45 -8.80 -15.12 -22.48
CA ASP A 45 -9.49 -16.10 -23.33
C ASP A 45 -9.03 -17.55 -23.08
N ASN A 46 -8.12 -17.77 -22.13
CA ASN A 46 -7.48 -19.06 -21.85
C ASN A 46 -8.10 -19.80 -20.65
N TRP A 47 -9.42 -19.74 -20.52
CA TRP A 47 -10.18 -20.44 -19.48
C TRP A 47 -10.16 -21.97 -19.69
N GLN A 48 -9.91 -22.74 -18.64
CA GLN A 48 -9.69 -24.20 -18.75
C GLN A 48 -10.94 -24.98 -19.19
N ASP A 49 -12.12 -24.64 -18.65
CA ASP A 49 -13.36 -25.36 -18.94
C ASP A 49 -14.28 -24.61 -19.93
N GLY A 50 -13.72 -23.69 -20.72
CA GLY A 50 -14.47 -22.87 -21.69
C GLY A 50 -14.83 -21.47 -21.16
N PRO A 51 -15.52 -20.66 -21.98
CA PRO A 51 -15.73 -19.24 -21.70
C PRO A 51 -16.59 -19.01 -20.46
N ILE A 52 -16.57 -17.78 -19.95
CA ILE A 52 -17.24 -17.38 -18.71
C ILE A 52 -18.61 -16.71 -18.92
N ASP A 53 -19.17 -16.80 -20.13
CA ASP A 53 -20.42 -16.14 -20.51
C ASP A 53 -21.61 -16.57 -19.63
N GLU A 54 -21.58 -17.79 -19.10
CA GLU A 54 -22.64 -18.35 -18.24
C GLU A 54 -22.82 -17.65 -16.88
N TRP A 55 -21.85 -16.81 -16.49
CA TRP A 55 -21.89 -16.03 -15.25
C TRP A 55 -22.14 -14.53 -15.46
N VAL A 56 -22.37 -14.10 -16.69
CA VAL A 56 -22.74 -12.72 -16.97
C VAL A 56 -24.06 -12.37 -16.28
N GLY A 57 -24.03 -11.32 -15.45
CA GLY A 57 -25.18 -10.87 -14.68
C GLY A 57 -25.40 -11.61 -13.35
N LYS A 58 -24.50 -12.51 -12.96
CA LYS A 58 -24.48 -13.14 -11.63
C LYS A 58 -23.40 -12.52 -10.76
N THR A 59 -23.58 -12.57 -9.44
CA THR A 59 -22.50 -12.27 -8.49
C THR A 59 -21.45 -13.37 -8.57
N VAL A 60 -20.19 -12.96 -8.65
CA VAL A 60 -19.03 -13.84 -8.63
C VAL A 60 -17.90 -13.17 -7.88
N GLN A 61 -16.99 -13.97 -7.36
CA GLN A 61 -15.72 -13.49 -6.82
C GLN A 61 -14.59 -13.81 -7.80
N VAL A 62 -13.63 -12.90 -7.92
CA VAL A 62 -12.43 -13.08 -8.73
C VAL A 62 -11.24 -13.25 -7.79
N GLN A 63 -10.59 -14.40 -7.85
CA GLN A 63 -9.35 -14.68 -7.14
C GLN A 63 -8.18 -14.67 -8.10
N PHE A 64 -7.07 -14.09 -7.66
CA PHE A 64 -5.79 -14.17 -8.34
C PHE A 64 -4.79 -14.91 -7.45
N GLN A 65 -4.19 -15.95 -7.97
CA GLN A 65 -3.10 -16.69 -7.36
C GLN A 65 -1.81 -16.32 -8.06
N LEU A 66 -0.87 -15.72 -7.32
CA LEU A 66 0.38 -15.21 -7.85
C LEU A 66 1.51 -16.14 -7.40
N HIS A 67 2.41 -16.47 -8.33
CA HIS A 67 3.62 -17.25 -8.05
C HIS A 67 4.84 -16.51 -8.60
N GLY A 68 5.96 -16.58 -7.87
CA GLY A 68 7.17 -15.84 -8.21
C GLY A 68 6.97 -14.33 -8.11
N ASP A 69 7.64 -13.58 -8.97
CA ASP A 69 7.58 -12.11 -9.04
C ASP A 69 6.39 -11.62 -9.88
N ALA A 70 5.25 -12.28 -9.76
CA ALA A 70 4.04 -11.92 -10.48
C ALA A 70 3.36 -10.70 -9.83
N GLU A 71 2.84 -9.80 -10.66
CA GLU A 71 2.14 -8.57 -10.26
C GLU A 71 0.88 -8.35 -11.09
N ILE A 72 -0.14 -7.75 -10.49
CA ILE A 72 -1.39 -7.37 -11.16
C ILE A 72 -1.61 -5.88 -10.96
N PHE A 73 -1.82 -5.16 -12.06
CA PHE A 73 -2.01 -3.72 -12.09
C PHE A 73 -3.49 -3.35 -12.16
N GLY A 74 -4.34 -4.24 -12.64
CA GLY A 74 -5.79 -4.04 -12.69
C GLY A 74 -6.51 -5.12 -13.49
N PHE A 75 -7.83 -5.14 -13.38
CA PHE A 75 -8.68 -5.95 -14.23
C PHE A 75 -9.99 -5.22 -14.55
N ALA A 76 -10.61 -5.59 -15.65
CA ALA A 76 -11.90 -5.06 -16.09
C ALA A 76 -12.67 -6.13 -16.87
N PHE A 77 -13.96 -5.91 -17.08
CA PHE A 77 -14.74 -6.63 -18.08
C PHE A 77 -15.06 -5.66 -19.23
N ASP A 78 -14.99 -6.12 -20.47
CA ASP A 78 -15.38 -5.30 -21.62
C ASP A 78 -16.80 -4.77 -21.45
N ASP A 79 -17.05 -3.54 -21.92
CA ASP A 79 -18.34 -2.86 -21.83
C ASP A 79 -18.89 -2.65 -20.39
N VAL A 80 -18.09 -2.98 -19.36
CA VAL A 80 -18.38 -2.62 -17.97
C VAL A 80 -17.64 -1.32 -17.66
N SER A 81 -18.31 -0.19 -17.92
CA SER A 81 -17.79 1.14 -17.67
C SER A 81 -17.75 1.52 -16.18
N THR A 82 -18.53 0.81 -15.35
CA THR A 82 -18.58 0.98 -13.90
C THR A 82 -18.82 -0.38 -13.24
N PRO A 83 -18.09 -0.72 -12.15
CA PRO A 83 -18.42 -1.89 -11.35
C PRO A 83 -19.89 -1.81 -10.87
N GLY A 84 -20.60 -2.95 -10.80
CA GLY A 84 -21.99 -2.99 -10.34
C GLY A 84 -22.15 -2.42 -8.92
N SER A 85 -23.36 -2.00 -8.54
CA SER A 85 -23.64 -1.38 -7.24
C SER A 85 -23.30 -2.24 -6.02
N ASP A 86 -23.14 -3.55 -6.22
CA ASP A 86 -22.74 -4.54 -5.21
C ASP A 86 -21.27 -4.97 -5.34
N THR A 87 -20.41 -4.18 -5.99
CA THR A 87 -18.98 -4.38 -5.79
C THR A 87 -18.61 -3.96 -4.38
N ALA A 88 -18.18 -4.92 -3.56
CA ALA A 88 -17.40 -4.65 -2.37
C ALA A 88 -16.07 -4.01 -2.79
N SER A 89 -16.10 -2.71 -3.07
CA SER A 89 -14.88 -1.92 -3.22
C SER A 89 -14.18 -1.98 -1.87
N ILE A 90 -13.01 -2.59 -1.84
CA ILE A 90 -12.08 -2.49 -0.72
C ILE A 90 -11.58 -1.04 -0.75
N GLY A 91 -12.37 -0.16 -0.14
CA GLY A 91 -12.03 1.25 0.00
C GLY A 91 -10.92 1.42 1.03
N PRO A 92 -10.33 2.62 1.13
CA PRO A 92 -9.23 2.87 2.06
C PRO A 92 -9.57 2.67 3.55
N SER A 93 -10.85 2.58 3.87
CA SER A 93 -11.37 2.27 5.21
C SER A 93 -11.46 0.76 5.51
N ASP A 94 -11.30 -0.11 4.49
CA ASP A 94 -11.35 -1.57 4.64
C ASP A 94 -9.96 -2.10 5.06
N ASP A 95 -9.92 -3.03 6.02
CA ASP A 95 -8.65 -3.58 6.55
C ASP A 95 -7.89 -4.46 5.55
N ARG A 96 -8.53 -4.88 4.46
CA ARG A 96 -7.91 -5.58 3.34
C ARG A 96 -7.24 -4.62 2.35
N PHE A 97 -7.46 -3.31 2.49
CA PHE A 97 -6.87 -2.32 1.60
C PHE A 97 -5.36 -2.22 1.85
N VAL A 98 -4.58 -2.40 0.78
CA VAL A 98 -3.12 -2.23 0.79
C VAL A 98 -2.75 -1.18 -0.25
N LEU A 99 -2.05 -0.14 0.20
CA LEU A 99 -1.51 0.88 -0.70
C LEU A 99 -0.44 0.27 -1.60
N PRO A 100 -0.48 0.59 -2.91
CA PRO A 100 0.54 0.13 -3.84
C PRO A 100 1.90 0.74 -3.46
N PRO A 101 2.97 -0.03 -3.66
CA PRO A 101 4.30 0.42 -3.30
C PRO A 101 4.74 1.56 -4.23
N ARG A 102 5.49 2.52 -3.69
CA ARG A 102 5.99 3.70 -4.42
C ARG A 102 7.16 4.33 -3.70
N HIS A 103 7.91 5.17 -4.41
CA HIS A 103 9.02 5.92 -3.82
C HIS A 103 8.59 6.94 -2.77
N ASN A 104 7.42 7.57 -2.93
CA ASN A 104 7.00 8.69 -2.07
C ASN A 104 5.61 8.46 -1.52
N TYR A 105 5.47 8.45 -0.20
CA TYR A 105 4.18 8.55 0.47
C TYR A 105 4.09 9.92 1.15
N VAL A 106 3.21 10.76 0.65
CA VAL A 106 2.93 12.07 1.24
C VAL A 106 1.72 11.95 2.17
N MET A 107 1.64 12.77 3.21
CA MET A 107 0.59 12.61 4.23
C MET A 107 -0.82 12.86 3.67
N ALA A 108 -0.97 13.80 2.73
CA ALA A 108 -2.20 14.04 1.99
C ALA A 108 -2.07 13.55 0.54
N GLN A 109 -2.71 12.43 0.23
CA GLN A 109 -2.72 11.82 -1.11
C GLN A 109 -4.01 11.01 -1.32
N ASN A 110 -4.25 10.60 -2.56
CA ASN A 110 -5.29 9.65 -2.92
C ASN A 110 -4.65 8.43 -3.63
N PRO A 111 -4.91 7.18 -3.21
CA PRO A 111 -5.60 6.78 -1.98
C PRO A 111 -4.85 7.20 -0.70
N PRO A 112 -5.57 7.40 0.43
CA PRO A 112 -5.03 8.03 1.64
C PRO A 112 -3.93 7.19 2.28
N PHE A 113 -2.82 7.87 2.58
CA PHE A 113 -1.69 7.29 3.30
C PHE A 113 -1.96 7.22 4.81
N VAL A 114 -2.57 8.26 5.38
CA VAL A 114 -2.97 8.30 6.78
C VAL A 114 -4.34 7.66 6.94
N LYS A 115 -4.43 6.63 7.79
CA LYS A 115 -5.67 5.92 8.12
C LYS A 115 -6.37 6.52 9.33
N SER A 116 -5.60 6.83 10.38
CA SER A 116 -6.14 7.38 11.62
C SER A 116 -5.08 8.18 12.37
N VAL A 117 -5.55 9.02 13.28
CA VAL A 117 -4.71 9.91 14.08
C VAL A 117 -5.19 9.99 15.53
N GLU A 118 -4.24 10.20 16.44
CA GLU A 118 -4.48 10.46 17.86
C GLU A 118 -3.65 11.68 18.29
N ASN A 119 -4.28 12.69 18.89
CA ASN A 119 -3.62 13.93 19.30
C ASN A 119 -2.77 14.62 18.21
N THR A 120 -3.10 14.41 16.93
CA THR A 120 -2.42 15.08 15.82
C THR A 120 -3.44 15.62 14.82
N GLU A 121 -3.07 16.70 14.14
CA GLU A 121 -3.88 17.34 13.10
C GLU A 121 -3.05 17.64 11.85
N PRO A 122 -3.69 17.66 10.67
CA PRO A 122 -3.02 18.08 9.45
C PRO A 122 -2.77 19.59 9.46
N PHE A 123 -1.61 20.00 8.93
CA PHE A 123 -1.30 21.40 8.67
C PHE A 123 -0.71 21.56 7.27
N ALA A 124 -0.95 22.70 6.64
CA ALA A 124 -0.28 23.05 5.39
C ALA A 124 1.13 23.54 5.70
N ALA A 125 2.15 22.91 5.10
CA ALA A 125 3.52 23.40 5.24
C ALA A 125 3.66 24.77 4.55
N GLY A 126 3.67 25.84 5.34
CA GLY A 126 3.81 27.23 4.89
C GLY A 126 5.28 27.68 4.78
N GLU A 127 5.59 28.35 3.67
CA GLU A 127 6.82 29.04 3.22
C GLU A 127 8.22 28.54 3.72
N ASN A 128 9.11 28.31 2.74
CA ASN A 128 10.46 27.68 2.77
C ASN A 128 10.49 26.17 2.45
N GLN A 129 11.62 25.49 2.74
CA GLN A 129 11.99 24.11 2.32
C GLN A 129 10.90 23.04 2.58
N ALA A 130 9.92 23.30 3.45
CA ALA A 130 8.79 22.42 3.70
C ALA A 130 7.64 22.56 2.67
N LYS A 131 7.63 23.59 1.82
CA LYS A 131 6.57 23.83 0.82
C LYS A 131 6.48 22.71 -0.22
N GLU A 132 7.61 22.11 -0.58
CA GLU A 132 7.66 20.92 -1.46
C GLU A 132 7.08 19.67 -0.80
N MET A 133 6.89 19.69 0.53
CA MET A 133 6.38 18.55 1.29
C MET A 133 4.85 18.56 1.46
N GLY A 134 4.17 19.63 1.05
CA GLY A 134 2.71 19.70 1.02
C GLY A 134 2.06 19.76 2.42
N THR A 135 1.16 18.82 2.70
CA THR A 135 0.49 18.72 4.01
C THR A 135 1.30 17.82 4.94
N GLY A 136 1.56 18.28 6.17
CA GLY A 136 2.15 17.49 7.24
C GLY A 136 1.16 17.22 8.37
N TYR A 137 1.59 16.48 9.38
CA TYR A 137 0.87 16.29 10.64
C TYR A 137 1.69 16.83 11.81
N GLN A 138 1.02 17.51 12.75
CA GLN A 138 1.58 18.09 13.96
C GLN A 138 0.73 17.72 15.18
N LEU A 139 1.24 17.95 16.39
CA LEU A 139 0.49 17.71 17.62
C LEU A 139 -0.60 18.76 17.87
N GLN A 140 -1.75 18.32 18.39
CA GLN A 140 -2.83 19.20 18.87
C GLN A 140 -2.53 19.71 20.29
N ASP A 141 -2.14 18.81 21.20
CA ASP A 141 -1.66 19.11 22.56
C ASP A 141 -0.19 18.72 22.67
N LEU A 142 0.69 19.71 22.81
CA LEU A 142 2.15 19.53 22.88
C LEU A 142 2.61 18.80 24.16
N ASN A 143 1.75 18.68 25.17
CA ASN A 143 2.09 18.08 26.47
C ASN A 143 1.93 16.56 26.50
N ARG A 144 1.36 15.96 25.45
CA ARG A 144 1.20 14.51 25.34
C ARG A 144 1.70 14.04 23.97
N PRO A 145 2.20 12.81 23.84
CA PRO A 145 2.51 12.24 22.54
C PRO A 145 1.27 12.18 21.64
N GLY A 146 1.49 12.15 20.34
CA GLY A 146 0.45 11.93 19.36
C GLY A 146 0.91 10.95 18.30
N HIS A 147 -0.05 10.33 17.62
CA HIS A 147 0.20 9.21 16.73
C HIS A 147 -0.48 9.41 15.39
N VAL A 148 0.26 9.13 14.32
CA VAL A 148 -0.27 9.04 12.96
C VAL A 148 -0.11 7.59 12.50
N LEU A 149 -1.23 6.91 12.26
CA LEU A 149 -1.25 5.52 11.77
C LEU A 149 -1.52 5.52 10.27
N THR A 150 -0.69 4.80 9.52
CA THR A 150 -0.87 4.68 8.07
C THR A 150 -1.93 3.65 7.70
N SER A 151 -2.45 3.72 6.48
CA SER A 151 -3.06 2.55 5.83
C SER A 151 -2.00 1.46 5.68
N LYS A 152 -2.42 0.19 5.51
CA LYS A 152 -1.47 -0.87 5.14
C LYS A 152 -0.82 -0.49 3.81
N LEU A 153 0.47 -0.77 3.67
CA LEU A 153 1.22 -0.58 2.43
C LEU A 153 2.08 -1.80 2.18
N SER A 154 2.27 -2.16 0.91
CA SER A 154 3.32 -3.13 0.55
C SER A 154 4.67 -2.44 0.70
N LEU A 155 5.55 -2.97 1.55
CA LEU A 155 6.81 -2.30 1.88
C LEU A 155 7.70 -2.21 0.62
N PRO A 156 7.97 -1.00 0.09
CA PRO A 156 8.60 -0.89 -1.23
C PRO A 156 10.08 -1.24 -1.22
N GLY A 157 10.78 -1.08 -0.10
CA GLY A 157 12.22 -1.22 -0.08
C GLY A 157 12.80 -1.40 1.31
N LYS A 158 14.08 -1.78 1.32
CA LYS A 158 14.84 -2.13 2.54
C LYS A 158 15.36 -0.92 3.34
N GLU A 159 15.42 0.26 2.72
CA GLU A 159 15.85 1.49 3.37
C GLU A 159 14.71 2.52 3.33
N MET A 160 14.14 2.78 4.51
CA MET A 160 13.08 3.76 4.69
C MET A 160 13.66 5.09 5.14
N LYS A 161 13.19 6.17 4.52
CA LYS A 161 13.53 7.54 4.87
C LYS A 161 12.28 8.32 5.24
N ILE A 162 12.39 9.27 6.17
CA ILE A 162 11.29 10.18 6.51
C ILE A 162 11.68 11.62 6.32
N SER A 163 10.69 12.46 6.04
CA SER A 163 10.81 13.90 6.16
C SER A 163 10.01 14.37 7.38
N CYS A 164 10.66 15.10 8.28
CA CYS A 164 10.08 15.57 9.54
C CYS A 164 10.77 16.85 10.02
N ASP A 165 10.09 17.65 10.83
CA ASP A 165 10.72 18.64 11.70
C ASP A 165 10.52 18.21 13.13
N THR A 166 11.60 17.92 13.85
CA THR A 166 11.48 17.39 15.21
C THR A 166 11.41 18.48 16.27
N GLY A 167 11.68 19.75 15.90
CA GLY A 167 11.75 20.85 16.85
C GLY A 167 12.61 20.51 18.07
N SER A 168 12.04 20.72 19.25
CA SER A 168 12.58 20.31 20.56
C SER A 168 12.28 18.85 20.93
N GLY A 169 11.32 18.24 20.23
CA GLY A 169 10.83 16.89 20.49
C GLY A 169 11.55 15.79 19.71
N SER A 170 10.77 14.82 19.26
CA SER A 170 11.22 13.68 18.48
C SER A 170 10.10 13.05 17.66
N VAL A 171 10.51 12.35 16.60
CA VAL A 171 9.65 11.44 15.83
C VAL A 171 10.18 10.02 15.97
N THR A 172 9.33 9.06 16.31
CA THR A 172 9.64 7.63 16.34
C THR A 172 8.73 6.88 15.38
N VAL A 173 9.27 5.95 14.59
CA VAL A 173 8.49 5.15 13.65
C VAL A 173 8.39 3.72 14.16
N SER A 174 7.17 3.21 14.32
CA SER A 174 6.91 1.81 14.64
C SER A 174 6.40 1.08 13.40
N LEU A 175 6.89 -0.14 13.18
CA LEU A 175 6.49 -1.02 12.08
C LEU A 175 5.68 -2.19 12.63
N PHE A 176 4.52 -2.44 12.04
CA PHE A 176 3.65 -3.56 12.35
C PHE A 176 3.52 -4.46 11.12
N ASP A 177 3.44 -5.77 11.36
CA ASP A 177 3.14 -6.73 10.29
C ASP A 177 1.66 -6.66 9.84
N GLU A 178 1.29 -7.51 8.90
CA GLU A 178 -0.06 -7.59 8.35
C GLU A 178 -1.14 -7.87 9.41
N SER A 179 -0.79 -8.63 10.46
CA SER A 179 -1.68 -8.98 11.57
C SER A 179 -1.85 -7.85 12.59
N GLY A 180 -1.06 -6.77 12.45
CA GLY A 180 -1.00 -5.68 13.42
C GLY A 180 -0.06 -5.93 14.59
N THR A 181 0.79 -6.97 14.51
CA THR A 181 1.79 -7.25 15.54
C THR A 181 2.97 -6.30 15.37
N LEU A 182 3.41 -5.66 16.46
CA LEU A 182 4.58 -4.79 16.45
C LEU A 182 5.85 -5.59 16.15
N LEU A 183 6.52 -5.25 15.05
CA LEU A 183 7.80 -5.84 14.67
C LEU A 183 8.96 -5.11 15.33
N ASN A 184 8.99 -3.78 15.23
CA ASN A 184 10.02 -2.95 15.86
C ASN A 184 9.64 -1.47 15.89
N SER A 185 10.38 -0.69 16.69
CA SER A 185 10.32 0.77 16.72
C SER A 185 11.71 1.36 16.46
N SER A 186 11.76 2.42 15.68
CA SER A 186 13.01 3.08 15.31
C SER A 186 13.67 3.74 16.52
N LYS A 187 14.96 4.09 16.38
CA LYS A 187 15.58 5.09 17.24
C LYS A 187 14.85 6.44 17.02
N PRO A 188 14.64 7.25 18.07
CA PRO A 188 14.01 8.55 17.93
C PRO A 188 14.84 9.48 17.02
N LEU A 189 14.17 10.12 16.06
CA LEU A 189 14.76 11.18 15.26
C LEU A 189 14.66 12.50 16.02
N ARG A 190 15.74 13.30 15.99
CA ARG A 190 15.87 14.60 16.69
C ARG A 190 16.72 15.58 15.88
N GLY A 191 16.64 16.86 16.24
CA GLY A 191 17.52 17.92 15.72
C GLY A 191 16.93 18.72 14.56
N GLY A 192 15.69 19.21 14.73
CA GLY A 192 15.00 20.11 13.79
C GLY A 192 14.56 19.45 12.48
N LEU A 193 14.46 20.27 11.43
CA LEU A 193 14.06 19.88 10.08
C LEU A 193 15.05 18.90 9.44
N LYS A 194 14.51 17.79 8.93
CA LYS A 194 15.22 16.74 8.19
C LYS A 194 14.41 16.32 6.99
N THR A 195 15.07 16.25 5.83
CA THR A 195 14.47 15.77 4.58
C THR A 195 15.08 14.42 4.22
N ARG A 196 14.25 13.41 3.94
CA ARG A 196 14.70 12.05 3.54
C ARG A 196 15.77 11.47 4.48
N GLN A 197 15.58 11.64 5.79
CA GLN A 197 16.47 11.08 6.80
C GLN A 197 16.22 9.58 6.95
N ILE A 198 17.29 8.78 6.88
CA ILE A 198 17.22 7.32 7.07
C ILE A 198 16.69 6.99 8.46
N VAL A 199 15.69 6.13 8.52
CA VAL A 199 15.15 5.54 9.74
C VAL A 199 16.09 4.45 10.22
N ARG A 200 16.59 4.62 11.45
CA ARG A 200 17.52 3.67 12.06
C ARG A 200 16.78 2.77 13.03
N TRP A 201 16.87 1.47 12.82
CA TRP A 201 16.28 0.47 13.70
C TRP A 201 17.30 -0.02 14.75
N PRO A 202 16.86 -0.41 15.96
CA PRO A 202 17.73 -0.96 16.99
C PRO A 202 18.08 -2.44 16.72
N ASN A 203 19.07 -2.95 17.46
CA ASN A 203 19.39 -4.38 17.57
C ASN A 203 19.64 -5.12 16.25
N GLY A 204 20.14 -4.42 15.23
CA GLY A 204 20.42 -5.02 13.92
C GLY A 204 19.18 -5.36 13.11
N PHE A 205 17.99 -4.91 13.52
CA PHE A 205 16.76 -5.09 12.75
C PHE A 205 16.88 -4.43 11.38
N THR A 206 16.40 -5.12 10.35
CA THR A 206 16.37 -4.64 8.97
C THR A 206 15.00 -4.88 8.37
N LEU A 207 14.69 -4.14 7.31
CA LEU A 207 13.43 -4.28 6.59
C LEU A 207 13.43 -5.41 5.55
N ASN A 208 14.57 -6.11 5.36
CA ASN A 208 14.77 -7.06 4.27
C ASN A 208 13.68 -8.13 4.20
N ASP A 209 13.35 -8.76 5.33
CA ASP A 209 12.38 -9.86 5.40
C ASP A 209 10.92 -9.39 5.29
N HIS A 210 10.71 -8.07 5.19
CA HIS A 210 9.40 -7.42 5.13
C HIS A 210 9.16 -6.70 3.81
N VAL A 211 10.16 -6.60 2.93
CA VAL A 211 9.98 -6.07 1.57
C VAL A 211 8.88 -6.85 0.87
N SER A 212 8.07 -6.13 0.07
CA SER A 212 6.86 -6.58 -0.64
C SER A 212 5.69 -7.06 0.22
N LYS A 213 5.88 -7.25 1.54
CA LYS A 213 4.80 -7.66 2.45
C LYS A 213 3.93 -6.48 2.90
N PRO A 214 2.63 -6.68 3.17
CA PRO A 214 1.78 -5.68 3.79
C PRO A 214 2.28 -5.34 5.20
N VAL A 215 2.48 -4.05 5.46
CA VAL A 215 2.89 -3.52 6.76
C VAL A 215 2.08 -2.27 7.10
N THR A 216 1.99 -1.96 8.38
CA THR A 216 1.46 -0.68 8.87
C THR A 216 2.57 0.09 9.59
N LEU A 217 2.58 1.41 9.44
CA LEU A 217 3.50 2.28 10.15
C LEU A 217 2.74 3.17 11.12
N ARG A 218 3.33 3.42 12.28
CA ARG A 218 2.86 4.45 13.22
C ARG A 218 3.99 5.44 13.47
N PHE A 219 3.72 6.71 13.21
CA PHE A 219 4.58 7.81 13.64
C PHE A 219 4.12 8.27 15.01
N GLU A 220 5.03 8.30 15.98
CA GLU A 220 4.82 8.94 17.27
C GLU A 220 5.55 10.28 17.27
N LEU A 221 4.83 11.34 17.63
CA LEU A 221 5.30 12.72 17.67
C LEU A 221 5.29 13.20 19.13
N THR A 222 6.27 14.03 19.49
CA THR A 222 6.40 14.62 20.84
C THR A 222 6.76 16.10 20.75
N ALA A 223 6.35 16.89 21.75
CA ALA A 223 6.55 18.34 21.81
C ALA A 223 6.03 19.06 20.55
N ASP A 224 6.88 19.76 19.82
CA ASP A 224 6.56 20.51 18.60
C ASP A 224 6.93 19.76 17.30
N ALA A 225 7.10 18.44 17.39
CA ALA A 225 7.44 17.62 16.23
C ALA A 225 6.33 17.60 15.16
N GLN A 226 6.76 17.51 13.91
CA GLN A 226 5.96 17.50 12.69
C GLN A 226 6.48 16.41 11.74
N VAL A 227 5.58 15.74 11.02
CA VAL A 227 5.94 14.70 10.04
C VAL A 227 5.28 14.98 8.69
N TYR A 228 6.03 14.76 7.60
CA TYR A 228 5.62 15.18 6.27
C TYR A 228 5.46 14.03 5.25
N GLY A 229 6.10 12.89 5.48
CA GLY A 229 6.00 11.75 4.57
C GLY A 229 7.14 10.74 4.68
N LEU A 230 7.06 9.72 3.82
CA LEU A 230 8.07 8.68 3.65
C LEU A 230 8.66 8.70 2.25
N HIS A 231 9.91 8.29 2.17
CA HIS A 231 10.63 8.10 0.92
C HIS A 231 11.42 6.78 0.91
N PHE A 232 11.48 6.16 -0.27
CA PHE A 232 12.35 5.03 -0.59
C PHE A 232 13.17 5.42 -1.83
N ASP A 233 14.49 5.45 -1.70
CA ASP A 233 15.39 5.73 -2.83
C ASP A 233 15.35 4.59 -3.86
N LYS A 234 15.21 3.35 -3.36
CA LYS A 234 15.11 2.13 -4.15
C LYS A 234 13.89 1.35 -3.74
N VAL A 235 13.19 0.86 -4.73
CA VAL A 235 12.02 0.00 -4.56
C VAL A 235 12.30 -1.38 -5.14
N PHE A 236 11.56 -2.41 -4.73
CA PHE A 236 11.94 -3.80 -4.97
C PHE A 236 11.85 -4.25 -6.45
N TRP A 237 11.23 -3.45 -7.31
CA TRP A 237 11.13 -3.68 -8.75
C TRP A 237 12.20 -2.94 -9.58
N GLU A 238 13.15 -2.26 -8.94
CA GLU A 238 14.28 -1.54 -9.57
C GLU A 238 15.63 -2.27 -9.49
#